data_AF-A0A520K747-F1
#
_entry.id   AF-A0A520K747-F1
#
_cell.length_a   1.000
_cell.length_b   1.000
_cell.length_c   1.000
_cell.angle_alpha   90.00
_cell.angle_beta   90.00
_cell.angle_gamma   90.00
#
_symmetry.space_group_name_H-M   'P 1'
#
loop_
_entity.id
_entity.type
_entity.pdbx_description
1 polymer ?
#
loop_
_entity_poly.entity_id
_entity_poly.type
_entity_poly.pdbx_seq_one_letter_code
_entity_poly.pdbx_strand_id
1 'polypeptide(L)' 'MHEELNWFASFPEELKKFRGKHVAIIGKEVVASGESAKEVLEAAMKKYPSIMPVLTFVPKKEILVL' A
#
# COMPACT_ATOMS: atom_id res chain seq x y z
N MET A 1 9.56 12.11 11.51
CA MET A 1 9.96 10.80 10.95
C MET A 1 8.69 10.11 10.46
N HIS A 2 8.60 9.75 9.17
CA HIS A 2 7.37 9.24 8.57
C HIS A 2 7.10 7.79 9.01
N GLU A 3 6.19 7.59 9.97
CA GLU A 3 5.83 6.28 10.54
C GLU A 3 5.34 5.26 9.49
N GLU A 4 4.75 5.75 8.40
CA GLU A 4 4.21 4.96 7.29
C GLU A 4 5.31 4.20 6.55
N LEU A 5 6.48 4.84 6.37
CA LEU A 5 7.64 4.23 5.73
C LEU A 5 8.25 3.13 6.60
N ASN A 6 8.29 3.31 7.92
CA ASN A 6 8.84 2.31 8.84
C ASN A 6 7.91 1.07 8.94
N TRP A 7 6.59 1.29 8.95
CA TRP A 7 5.62 0.22 8.89
C TRP A 7 5.70 -0.56 7.57
N PHE A 8 5.77 0.15 6.43
CA PHE A 8 5.97 -0.50 5.12
C PHE A 8 7.32 -1.23 5.03
N ALA A 9 8.40 -0.64 5.55
CA ALA A 9 9.74 -1.24 5.58
C ALA A 9 9.82 -2.47 6.48
N SER A 10 9.00 -2.54 7.54
CA SER A 10 8.86 -3.75 8.37
C SER A 10 8.17 -4.90 7.61
N PHE A 11 7.66 -4.64 6.41
CA PHE A 11 7.03 -5.60 5.50
C PHE A 11 6.13 -6.62 6.22
N PRO A 12 5.11 -6.14 6.98
CA PRO A 12 4.21 -7.00 7.75
C PRO A 12 3.59 -8.09 6.87
N GLU A 13 3.23 -9.21 7.51
CA GLU A 13 2.70 -10.38 6.80
C GLU A 13 1.44 -10.09 5.98
N GLU A 14 0.71 -9.05 6.36
CA GLU A 14 -0.43 -8.52 5.61
C GLU A 14 -0.03 -8.04 4.21
N LEU A 15 1.12 -7.36 4.07
CA LEU A 15 1.66 -6.93 2.77
C LEU A 15 2.12 -8.12 1.92
N LYS A 16 2.54 -9.24 2.52
CA LYS A 16 2.91 -10.45 1.77
C LYS A 16 1.74 -10.97 0.91
N LYS A 17 0.49 -10.81 1.36
CA LYS A 17 -0.72 -11.20 0.61
C LYS A 17 -0.97 -10.34 -0.62
N PHE A 18 -0.41 -9.13 -0.65
CA PHE A 18 -0.55 -8.17 -1.74
C PHE A 18 0.67 -8.11 -2.65
N ARG A 19 1.62 -9.05 -2.53
CA ARG A 19 2.81 -9.14 -3.39
C ARG A 19 2.44 -9.12 -4.87
N GLY A 20 2.99 -8.15 -5.59
CA GLY A 20 2.77 -7.92 -7.01
C GLY A 20 1.50 -7.14 -7.34
N LYS A 21 0.86 -6.52 -6.36
CA LYS A 21 -0.33 -5.68 -6.52
C LYS A 21 -0.02 -4.25 -6.08
N HIS A 22 -0.78 -3.32 -6.64
CA HIS A 22 -0.88 -1.96 -6.13
C HIS A 22 -1.73 -1.97 -4.87
N VAL A 23 -1.29 -1.25 -3.85
CA VAL A 23 -2.01 -1.07 -2.59
C VAL A 23 -2.10 0.40 -2.24
N ALA A 24 -3.24 0.77 -1.65
CA ALA A 24 -3.43 2.06 -1.01
C ALA A 24 -3.24 1.86 0.50
N ILE A 25 -2.30 2.61 1.06
CA ILE A 25 -2.00 2.63 2.48
C ILE A 25 -2.46 3.96 3.04
N ILE A 26 -3.12 3.92 4.19
CA ILE A 26 -3.43 5.11 4.98
C ILE A 26 -2.84 4.87 6.36
N GLY A 27 -1.79 5.63 6.72
CA GLY A 27 -1.11 5.47 8.00
C GLY A 27 -0.34 4.14 8.08
N LYS A 28 -0.97 3.13 8.66
CA LYS A 28 -0.38 1.79 8.89
C LYS A 28 -1.31 0.65 8.49
N GLU A 29 -2.25 0.91 7.59
CA GLU A 29 -3.22 -0.10 7.15
C GLU A 29 -3.41 -0.03 5.63
N VAL A 30 -3.53 -1.21 5.01
CA VAL A 30 -3.89 -1.34 3.59
C VAL A 30 -5.40 -1.24 3.45
N VAL A 31 -5.88 -0.12 2.89
CA VAL A 31 -7.31 0.14 2.75
C VAL A 31 -7.90 -0.40 1.44
N ALA A 32 -7.06 -0.55 0.41
CA ALA A 32 -7.41 -1.13 -0.89
C ALA A 32 -6.19 -1.80 -1.56
N SER A 33 -6.46 -2.80 -2.41
CA SER A 33 -5.44 -3.52 -3.18
C SER A 33 -5.99 -3.97 -4.53
N GLY A 34 -5.16 -3.97 -5.59
CA GLY A 34 -5.59 -4.29 -6.94
C GLY A 34 -4.44 -4.35 -7.94
N GLU A 35 -4.75 -4.71 -9.18
CA GLU A 35 -3.74 -4.84 -10.23
C GLU A 35 -3.37 -3.48 -10.82
N SER A 36 -4.34 -2.55 -10.90
CA SER A 36 -4.12 -1.18 -11.39
C SER A 36 -4.10 -0.16 -10.26
N ALA A 37 -3.12 0.74 -10.29
CA ALA A 37 -3.06 1.90 -9.39
C ALA A 37 -4.35 2.75 -9.42
N LYS A 38 -4.95 2.92 -10.59
CA LYS A 38 -6.18 3.71 -10.78
C LYS A 38 -7.37 3.10 -10.02
N GLU A 39 -7.60 1.80 -10.18
CA GLU A 39 -8.70 1.10 -9.50
C GLU A 39 -8.53 1.14 -7.97
N VAL A 40 -7.29 0.99 -7.51
CA VAL A 40 -6.94 1.06 -6.08
C VAL A 40 -7.17 2.45 -5.52
N LEU A 41 -6.79 3.50 -6.25
CA LEU A 41 -7.05 4.87 -5.86
C LEU A 41 -8.55 5.15 -5.78
N GLU A 42 -9.32 4.79 -6.80
CA GLU A 42 -10.77 5.01 -6.82
C GLU A 42 -11.47 4.25 -5.68
N ALA A 43 -11.06 3.00 -5.42
CA ALA A 43 -11.58 2.21 -4.30
C ALA A 43 -11.23 2.82 -2.93
N ALA A 44 -10.00 3.31 -2.78
CA ALA A 44 -9.56 3.97 -1.56
C ALA A 44 -10.29 5.31 -1.34
N MET A 45 -10.46 6.12 -2.39
CA MET A 45 -11.21 7.37 -2.33
C MET A 45 -12.70 7.16 -2.03
N LYS A 46 -13.30 6.08 -2.54
CA LYS A 46 -14.69 5.71 -2.19
C LYS A 46 -14.84 5.34 -0.71
N LYS A 47 -13.86 4.63 -0.14
CA LYS A 47 -13.85 4.29 1.30
C LYS A 47 -13.50 5.49 2.17
N TYR A 48 -12.55 6.31 1.74
CA TYR A 48 -12.00 7.42 2.49
C TYR A 48 -11.92 8.68 1.61
N PRO A 49 -13.04 9.37 1.38
CA PRO A 49 -13.08 10.54 0.50
C PRO A 49 -12.33 11.76 1.07
N SER A 50 -12.13 11.80 2.39
CA SER A 50 -11.47 12.92 3.09
C SER A 50 -9.98 12.69 3.37
N ILE A 51 -9.43 11.52 3.04
CA ILE A 51 -8.04 11.18 3.33
C ILE A 51 -7.37 10.83 2.00
N MET A 52 -6.20 11.41 1.74
CA MET A 52 -5.43 11.10 0.54
C MET A 52 -4.62 9.82 0.79
N PRO A 53 -4.96 8.68 0.16
CA PRO A 53 -4.22 7.44 0.35
C PRO A 53 -2.85 7.50 -0.32
N VAL A 54 -1.86 6.87 0.31
CA VAL A 54 -0.54 6.65 -0.29
C VAL A 54 -0.63 5.42 -1.18
N LEU A 55 -0.49 5.62 -2.49
CA LEU A 55 -0.35 4.51 -3.43
C LEU A 55 1.08 3.98 -3.41
N THR A 56 1.21 2.69 -3.14
CA THR A 56 2.48 1.99 -3.25
C THR A 56 2.29 0.68 -3.99
N PHE A 57 3.33 0.24 -4.68
CA PHE A 57 3.36 -1.07 -5.31
C PHE A 57 4.11 -2.03 -4.40
N VAL A 58 3.50 -3.17 -4.07
CA VAL A 58 4.18 -4.20 -3.30
C VAL A 58 4.94 -5.08 -4.28
N PRO A 59 6.28 -5.02 -4.33
CA PRO A 59 7.04 -5.88 -5.23
C PRO A 59 6.90 -7.36 -4.81
N LYS A 60 6.83 -8.25 -5.81
CA LYS A 60 6.78 -9.71 -5.57
C LYS A 60 8.06 -10.26 -4.94
N LYS A 61 9.18 -9.60 -5.20
CA LYS A 61 10.50 -9.91 -4.66
C LYS A 61 10.81 -8.89 -3.57
N GLU A 62 11.44 -9.35 -2.48
CA GLU A 62 12.11 -8.46 -1.54
C GLU A 62 13.17 -7.68 -2.34
N ILE A 63 12.85 -6.43 -2.70
CA ILE A 63 13.84 -5.54 -3.26
C ILE A 63 14.68 -5.10 -2.06
N LEU A 64 15.73 -5.86 -1.77
CA LEU A 64 16.86 -5.36 -1.02
C LEU A 64 17.40 -4.16 -1.82
N VAL A 65 17.09 -2.95 -1.36
CA VAL A 65 17.83 -1.77 -1.80
C VAL A 65 19.21 -1.92 -1.16
N LEU A 66 20.19 -2.30 -1.98
CA LEU A 66 21.62 -2.36 -1.64
C LEU A 66 22.21 -0.95 -1.58
#